data_AF-A0A497QTU6-F1
#
_entry.id   AF-A0A497QTU6-F1
#
_cell.length_a   1.000
_cell.length_b   1.000
_cell.length_c   1.000
_cell.angle_alpha   90.00
_cell.angle_beta   90.00
_cell.angle_gamma   90.00
#
_symmetry.space_group_name_H-M   'P 1'
#
loop_
_entity.id
_entity.type
_entity.pdbx_description
1 polymer ?
#
loop_
_entity_poly.entity_id
_entity_poly.type
_entity_poly.pdbx_seq_one_letter_code
_entity_poly.pdbx_strand_id
1 'polypeptide(L)'
;MTDGKKNQTKTEENPKTDEHRLKYRITPKYGVYTEDDKVILQVAIPGVKKENIQMKALKDYFTLRAQRDEDTVYMLDLDFGVKIEPEKTSSSYEEGLLRLEFKRFNPLEHAYTVPIQ
;
A
#
# COMPACT_ATOMS: atom_id res chain seq x y z
N MET A 1 51.02 30.40 -35.09
CA MET A 1 50.39 29.23 -35.74
C MET A 1 50.57 28.06 -34.78
N THR A 2 49.71 27.93 -33.76
CA THR A 2 48.52 27.04 -33.74
C THR A 2 48.85 25.60 -34.09
N ASP A 3 48.81 24.73 -33.07
CA ASP A 3 48.17 23.39 -33.03
C ASP A 3 48.63 22.72 -31.72
N GLY A 4 47.81 22.33 -30.75
CA GLY A 4 46.41 21.91 -30.78
C GLY A 4 46.33 20.38 -30.76
N LYS A 5 45.74 19.82 -29.68
CA LYS A 5 45.31 18.40 -29.46
C LYS A 5 46.41 17.44 -28.95
N LYS A 6 46.19 16.57 -27.95
CA LYS A 6 44.96 16.08 -27.29
C LYS A 6 45.33 15.50 -25.91
N ASN A 7 44.71 16.03 -24.85
CA ASN A 7 44.51 15.28 -23.61
C ASN A 7 43.53 14.14 -23.90
N GLN A 8 43.96 12.90 -23.67
CA GLN A 8 43.03 11.77 -23.50
C GLN A 8 42.66 11.71 -22.03
N THR A 9 41.54 12.34 -21.71
CA THR A 9 40.85 12.20 -20.43
C THR A 9 40.44 10.73 -20.29
N LYS A 10 40.96 10.07 -19.25
CA LYS A 10 40.40 8.81 -18.73
C LYS A 10 38.91 9.03 -18.52
N THR A 11 38.10 8.30 -19.27
CA THR A 11 36.67 8.20 -19.01
C THR A 11 36.52 7.48 -17.68
N GLU A 12 36.09 8.23 -16.67
CA GLU A 12 35.63 7.70 -15.40
C GLU A 12 34.48 6.73 -15.71
N GLU A 13 34.68 5.46 -15.37
CA GLU A 13 33.61 4.47 -15.35
C GLU A 13 32.58 4.93 -14.32
N ASN A 14 31.49 5.49 -14.82
CA ASN A 14 30.34 5.84 -14.01
C ASN A 14 29.79 4.54 -13.41
N PRO A 15 29.79 4.35 -12.07
CA PRO A 15 29.29 3.13 -11.47
C PRO A 15 27.80 3.03 -11.83
N LYS A 16 27.47 1.98 -12.60
CA LYS A 16 26.09 1.64 -12.94
C LYS A 16 25.29 1.64 -11.64
N THR A 17 24.36 2.57 -11.55
CA THR A 17 23.36 2.59 -10.50
C THR A 17 22.61 1.27 -10.64
N ASP A 18 22.78 0.37 -9.67
CA ASP A 18 22.10 -0.92 -9.65
C ASP A 18 20.58 -0.65 -9.58
N GLU A 19 19.96 -0.56 -10.75
CA GLU A 19 18.51 -0.67 -10.87
C GLU A 19 18.15 -2.08 -10.41
N HIS A 20 17.90 -2.29 -9.11
CA HIS A 20 17.15 -3.45 -8.67
C HIS A 20 15.77 -3.39 -9.33
N ARG A 21 15.67 -4.00 -10.51
CA ARG A 21 14.46 -4.02 -11.33
C ARG A 21 13.49 -4.96 -10.68
N LEU A 22 12.64 -4.39 -9.85
CA LEU A 22 11.47 -5.03 -9.28
C LEU A 22 10.70 -5.77 -10.39
N LYS A 23 10.84 -7.10 -10.43
CA LYS A 23 10.49 -7.96 -11.56
C LYS A 23 9.03 -8.40 -11.52
N TYR A 24 8.49 -8.62 -10.33
CA TYR A 24 7.14 -9.11 -10.12
C TYR A 24 6.34 -8.14 -9.25
N ARG A 25 5.27 -7.61 -9.84
CA ARG A 25 4.25 -6.81 -9.16
C ARG A 25 2.98 -7.63 -9.12
N ILE A 26 2.60 -8.07 -7.93
CA ILE A 26 1.55 -9.07 -7.75
C ILE A 26 0.39 -8.43 -7.02
N THR A 27 -0.81 -8.53 -7.58
CA THR A 27 -2.03 -8.28 -6.80
C THR A 27 -2.25 -9.47 -5.87
N PRO A 28 -2.20 -9.29 -4.55
CA PRO A 28 -2.41 -10.40 -3.62
C PRO A 28 -3.85 -10.90 -3.70
N LYS A 29 -4.10 -12.14 -3.27
CA LYS A 29 -5.47 -12.60 -3.03
C LYS A 29 -6.00 -11.88 -1.80
N TYR A 30 -7.23 -11.37 -1.88
CA TYR A 30 -7.86 -10.71 -0.76
C TYR A 30 -9.37 -10.99 -0.71
N GLY A 31 -9.95 -10.84 0.48
CA GLY A 31 -11.39 -10.86 0.73
C GLY A 31 -11.80 -9.59 1.47
N VAL A 32 -12.96 -9.05 1.10
CA VAL A 32 -13.57 -7.88 1.76
C VAL A 32 -14.99 -8.23 2.13
N TYR A 33 -15.37 -7.95 3.37
CA TYR A 33 -16.73 -8.10 3.87
C TYR A 33 -17.03 -7.08 4.95
N THR A 34 -18.30 -6.97 5.34
CA THR A 34 -18.75 -6.08 6.41
C THR A 34 -19.21 -6.90 7.59
N GLU A 35 -18.87 -6.45 8.79
CA GLU A 35 -19.29 -7.02 10.06
C GLU A 35 -19.67 -5.85 10.97
N ASP A 36 -20.95 -5.76 11.32
CA ASP A 36 -21.54 -4.62 12.04
C ASP A 36 -21.17 -3.25 11.41
N ASP A 37 -20.42 -2.44 12.17
CA ASP A 37 -19.95 -1.12 11.79
C ASP A 37 -18.49 -1.13 11.30
N LYS A 38 -17.99 -2.29 10.84
CA LYS A 38 -16.63 -2.45 10.34
C LYS A 38 -16.60 -3.01 8.92
N VAL A 39 -15.60 -2.56 8.15
CA VAL A 39 -15.16 -3.21 6.92
C VAL A 39 -13.95 -4.06 7.27
N ILE A 40 -14.01 -5.36 6.96
CA ILE A 40 -12.93 -6.30 7.21
C ILE A 40 -12.23 -6.60 5.88
N LEU A 41 -10.91 -6.43 5.85
CA LEU A 41 -10.05 -6.77 4.72
C LEU A 41 -9.05 -7.83 5.15
N GLN A 42 -9.02 -8.96 4.44
CA GLN A 42 -8.01 -10.00 4.61
C GLN A 42 -7.18 -10.09 3.34
N VAL A 43 -5.85 -10.05 3.46
CA VAL A 43 -4.92 -10.05 2.34
C VAL A 43 -3.85 -11.12 2.55
N ALA A 44 -3.73 -12.04 1.60
CA ALA A 44 -2.69 -13.06 1.60
C ALA A 44 -1.40 -12.52 0.95
N ILE A 45 -0.36 -12.32 1.77
CA ILE A 45 0.97 -11.83 1.39
C ILE A 45 2.08 -12.74 1.97
N PRO A 46 2.10 -14.04 1.63
CA PRO A 46 3.01 -15.01 2.22
C PRO A 46 4.48 -14.66 1.97
N GLY A 47 5.31 -14.89 3.00
CA GLY A 47 6.76 -14.66 2.97
C GLY A 47 7.18 -13.19 3.13
N VAL A 48 6.24 -12.26 3.31
CA VAL A 48 6.55 -10.86 3.59
C VAL A 48 6.88 -10.69 5.08
N LYS A 49 7.98 -10.01 5.39
CA LYS A 49 8.28 -9.61 6.78
C LYS A 49 7.46 -8.39 7.18
N LYS A 50 7.04 -8.31 8.45
CA LYS A 50 6.13 -7.26 8.92
C LYS A 50 6.67 -5.85 8.67
N GLU A 51 7.97 -5.66 8.85
CA GLU A 51 8.69 -4.40 8.59
C GLU A 51 8.67 -3.94 7.12
N ASN A 52 8.37 -4.85 6.18
CA ASN A 52 8.30 -4.57 4.75
C ASN A 52 6.87 -4.23 4.29
N ILE A 53 5.89 -4.21 5.20
CA ILE A 53 4.49 -3.91 4.90
C ILE A 53 4.25 -2.42 5.09
N GLN A 54 3.86 -1.74 4.02
CA GLN A 54 3.49 -0.33 4.02
C GLN A 54 2.02 -0.19 3.64
N MET A 55 1.26 0.52 4.47
CA MET A 55 -0.17 0.73 4.29
C MET A 55 -0.52 2.20 4.47
N LYS A 56 -1.49 2.69 3.70
CA LYS A 56 -2.13 4.00 3.93
C LYS A 56 -3.62 3.88 3.69
N ALA A 57 -4.40 4.62 4.48
CA ALA A 57 -5.84 4.69 4.35
C ALA A 57 -6.28 6.16 4.30
N LEU A 58 -7.16 6.48 3.36
CA LEU A 58 -8.02 7.66 3.36
C LEU A 58 -9.42 7.25 3.80
N LYS A 59 -10.35 8.20 3.86
CA LYS A 59 -11.74 7.94 4.28
C LYS A 59 -12.47 6.94 3.39
N ASP A 60 -12.04 6.75 2.16
CA ASP A 60 -12.72 5.94 1.15
C ASP A 60 -11.73 5.15 0.29
N TYR A 61 -10.44 5.14 0.66
CA TYR A 61 -9.39 4.51 -0.13
C TYR A 61 -8.35 3.82 0.76
N PHE A 62 -7.82 2.69 0.30
CA PHE A 62 -6.75 1.97 0.97
C PHE A 62 -5.69 1.55 -0.04
N THR A 63 -4.41 1.66 0.35
CA THR A 63 -3.26 1.15 -0.40
C THR A 63 -2.40 0.28 0.50
N LEU A 64 -1.89 -0.81 -0.09
CA LEU A 64 -0.90 -1.71 0.46
C LEU A 64 0.25 -1.89 -0.54
N ARG A 65 1.47 -1.81 -0.04
CA ARG A 65 2.71 -2.20 -0.72
C ARG A 65 3.50 -3.09 0.23
N ALA A 66 3.85 -4.30 -0.20
CA ALA A 66 4.48 -5.29 0.65
C ALA A 66 5.62 -5.99 -0.09
N GLN A 67 6.86 -5.62 0.25
CA GLN A 67 8.05 -6.19 -0.39
C GLN A 67 8.37 -7.57 0.19
N ARG A 68 8.35 -8.60 -0.65
CA ARG A 68 8.67 -9.98 -0.24
C ARG A 68 10.18 -10.24 -0.27
N ASP A 69 10.80 -9.91 -1.39
CA ASP A 69 12.22 -10.11 -1.70
C ASP A 69 12.67 -9.03 -2.70
N GLU A 70 13.91 -9.04 -3.19
CA GLU A 70 14.43 -8.01 -4.11
C GLU A 70 13.63 -7.88 -5.42
N ASP A 71 13.01 -8.98 -5.87
CA ASP A 71 12.32 -9.06 -7.16
C ASP A 71 10.80 -8.89 -7.05
N THR A 72 10.22 -9.13 -5.88
CA THR A 72 8.76 -9.31 -5.73
C THR A 72 8.12 -8.33 -4.74
N VAL A 73 7.10 -7.61 -5.21
CA VAL A 73 6.24 -6.76 -4.37
C VAL A 73 4.77 -7.13 -4.56
N TYR A 74 4.03 -7.18 -3.46
CA TYR A 74 2.58 -7.20 -3.49
C TYR A 74 2.03 -5.76 -3.48
N MET A 75 1.05 -5.50 -4.34
CA MET A 75 0.40 -4.19 -4.48
C MET A 75 -1.11 -4.38 -4.47
N LEU A 76 -1.80 -3.63 -3.62
CA LEU A 76 -3.26 -3.61 -3.57
C LEU A 76 -3.71 -2.18 -3.33
N ASP A 77 -4.66 -1.73 -4.16
CA ASP A 77 -5.28 -0.41 -4.13
C ASP A 77 -6.80 -0.66 -4.16
N LEU A 78 -7.54 -0.11 -3.19
CA LEU A 78 -8.97 -0.36 -3.00
C LEU A 78 -9.73 0.92 -2.72
N ASP A 79 -10.76 1.19 -3.53
CA ASP A 79 -11.81 2.15 -3.21
C ASP A 79 -12.90 1.45 -2.37
N PHE A 80 -13.27 2.04 -1.25
CA PHE A 80 -14.37 1.58 -0.43
C PHE A 80 -15.68 2.22 -0.87
N GLY A 81 -16.76 1.43 -0.97
CA GLY A 81 -18.12 1.93 -1.21
C GLY A 81 -18.73 2.67 -0.01
N VAL A 82 -18.00 2.79 1.10
CA VAL A 82 -18.42 3.46 2.34
C VAL A 82 -17.26 4.28 2.89
N LYS A 83 -17.59 5.32 3.65
CA LYS A 83 -16.58 6.07 4.39
C LYS A 83 -16.16 5.31 5.65
N ILE A 84 -14.86 5.36 5.95
CA ILE A 84 -14.23 4.81 7.15
C ILE A 84 -13.61 5.93 7.99
N GLU A 85 -13.19 5.56 9.20
CA GLU A 85 -12.37 6.36 10.12
C GLU A 85 -10.95 5.77 10.13
N PRO A 86 -10.02 6.26 9.27
CA PRO A 86 -8.71 5.64 9.06
C PRO A 86 -7.89 5.49 10.34
N GLU A 87 -7.96 6.47 11.23
CA GLU A 87 -7.27 6.52 12.52
C GLU A 87 -7.76 5.46 13.52
N LYS A 88 -8.95 4.88 13.31
CA LYS A 88 -9.51 3.80 14.11
C LYS A 88 -9.26 2.41 13.52
N THR A 89 -8.44 2.32 12.48
CA THR A 89 -8.10 1.04 11.84
C THR A 89 -7.24 0.18 12.76
N SER A 90 -7.60 -1.09 12.91
CA SER A 90 -6.75 -2.08 13.59
C SER A 90 -6.21 -3.10 12.58
N SER A 91 -5.07 -3.72 12.90
CA SER A 91 -4.45 -4.72 12.02
C SER A 91 -3.77 -5.85 12.79
N SER A 92 -3.87 -7.07 12.29
CA SER A 92 -3.06 -8.21 12.71
C SER A 92 -2.37 -8.85 11.50
N TYR A 93 -1.22 -9.49 11.72
CA TYR A 93 -0.46 -10.16 10.67
C TYR A 93 0.17 -11.43 11.22
N GLU A 94 -0.30 -12.58 10.73
CA GLU A 94 0.12 -13.90 11.19
C GLU A 94 0.20 -14.83 9.98
N GLU A 95 1.29 -15.61 9.88
CA GLU A 95 1.48 -16.64 8.85
C GLU A 95 1.20 -16.19 7.40
N GLY A 96 1.58 -14.95 7.05
CA GLY A 96 1.36 -14.42 5.70
C GLY A 96 -0.04 -13.88 5.44
N LEU A 97 -0.93 -13.87 6.44
CA LEU A 97 -2.27 -13.30 6.35
C LEU A 97 -2.35 -11.98 7.11
N LEU A 98 -2.53 -10.90 6.36
CA LEU A 98 -2.82 -9.57 6.92
C LEU A 98 -4.32 -9.42 7.07
N ARG A 99 -4.78 -9.08 8.27
CA ARG A 99 -6.18 -8.76 8.55
C ARG A 99 -6.27 -7.32 9.05
N LEU A 100 -7.17 -6.54 8.45
CA LEU A 100 -7.45 -5.15 8.77
C LEU A 100 -8.93 -5.00 9.14
N GLU A 101 -9.20 -4.23 10.18
CA GLU A 101 -10.56 -3.79 10.53
C GLU A 101 -10.65 -2.28 10.41
N PHE A 102 -11.45 -1.81 9.46
CA PHE A 102 -11.73 -0.39 9.28
C PHE A 102 -13.07 -0.05 9.93
N LYS A 103 -13.08 0.90 10.87
CA LYS A 103 -14.33 1.43 11.42
C LYS A 103 -15.08 2.22 10.35
N ARG A 104 -16.35 1.89 10.10
CA ARG A 104 -17.22 2.67 9.22
C ARG A 104 -17.58 3.99 9.89
N PHE A 105 -17.48 5.07 9.13
CA PHE A 105 -17.95 6.37 9.56
C PHE A 105 -19.48 6.38 9.60
N ASN A 106 -20.06 6.76 10.74
CA ASN A 106 -21.51 6.92 10.89
C ASN A 106 -21.90 8.40 10.70
N PRO A 107 -22.43 8.80 9.54
CA PRO A 107 -22.83 10.20 9.32
C PRO A 107 -24.05 10.62 10.13
N LEU A 108 -24.80 9.67 10.69
CA LEU A 108 -26.05 9.93 11.40
C LEU A 108 -25.89 9.97 12.93
N GLU A 109 -24.67 9.83 13.46
CA GLU A 109 -24.42 9.84 14.91
C GLU A 109 -24.94 11.10 15.60
N HIS A 110 -24.98 12.23 14.89
CA HIS A 110 -25.50 13.51 15.38
C HIS A 110 -26.61 14.09 14.47
N ALA A 111 -27.31 13.24 13.72
CA ALA A 111 -28.35 13.70 12.81
C ALA A 111 -29.60 14.22 13.54
N TYR A 112 -30.20 15.28 13.00
CA TYR A 112 -31.51 15.76 13.40
C TYR A 112 -32.62 14.82 12.91
N THR A 113 -33.57 14.49 13.79
CA THR A 113 -34.74 13.69 13.41
C THR A 113 -35.78 14.60 12.76
N VAL A 114 -36.08 14.36 11.48
CA VAL A 114 -37.10 15.11 10.74
C VAL A 114 -38.50 14.62 11.14
N PRO A 115 -39.35 15.46 11.75
CA PRO A 115 -40.72 15.07 12.06
C PRO A 115 -41.58 15.00 10.79
N ILE A 116 -42.54 14.07 10.76
CA ILE A 116 -43.57 14.00 9.72
C ILE A 116 -44.69 15.00 10.08
N GLN A 117 -45.22 15.70 9.08
CA GLN A 117 -46.34 16.65 9.22
C GLN A 117 -47.69 15.99 8.90
#